data_AF-M6VMS1-F1
#
_entry.id   AF-M6VMS1-F1
#
_cell.length_a   1.000
_cell.length_b   1.000
_cell.length_c   1.000
_cell.angle_alpha   90.00
_cell.angle_beta   90.00
_cell.angle_gamma   90.00
#
_symmetry.space_group_name_H-M   'P 1'
#
loop_
_entity.id
_entity.type
_entity.pdbx_description
1 polymer ?
#
loop_
_entity_poly.entity_id
_entity_poly.type
_entity_poly.pdbx_seq_one_letter_code
_entity_poly.pdbx_strand_id
1 'polypeptide(L)'
;MQKFEFFLRKIDSPLKGLIVLLGLYGFVTLTLWSRYEWNPSSMVNFGEEFVKKNETESPKGVIAFKGKEGDLGAGYDGQIFYYYSRSISNFSFEWPVGFDATYRAPRIGYPLLVSVWGIFGKWGNIAGMYILSISLLYLSYLALRVLLKDKSHWALLYLVSPFTLASYSVLVSDMIMVSLIVLAIYFYEKESYVPFYVLSGLALVTKEPALFYLFSLGLAALSRKDVKKMLIVGSTLLVPVLWQIYLKYTLPGWTPTRLAVFMIPFEGIYKYLMELAASFTSGGGIKQIVRSFSKFPLVLQLITMFFIPLTGSWKKATFYKVGFSLVILMLSIANHYHFWSEYINTIRLFTFAIPLYLFIKAEDEGIEDRPFLYLFAINLVLILARLTVLYKVQDYVVR
;
A
#
# COMPACT_ATOMS: atom_id res chain seq x y z
N MET A 1 -7.84 -26.84 5.50
CA MET A 1 -8.19 -26.00 4.34
C MET A 1 -9.70 -25.97 4.08
N GLN A 2 -10.37 -27.11 3.87
CA GLN A 2 -11.81 -27.14 3.59
C GLN A 2 -12.67 -26.41 4.63
N LYS A 3 -12.38 -26.53 5.94
CA LYS A 3 -13.08 -25.78 7.00
C LYS A 3 -12.89 -24.25 6.89
N PHE A 4 -11.71 -23.80 6.48
CA PHE A 4 -11.40 -22.38 6.29
C PHE A 4 -12.12 -21.81 5.07
N GLU A 5 -12.07 -22.53 3.95
CA GLU A 5 -12.81 -22.15 2.74
C GLU A 5 -14.33 -22.14 2.98
N PHE A 6 -14.85 -23.16 3.68
CA PHE A 6 -16.26 -23.20 4.10
C PHE A 6 -16.65 -21.98 4.93
N PHE A 7 -15.79 -21.57 5.88
CA PHE A 7 -16.00 -20.35 6.64
C PHE A 7 -16.07 -19.11 5.73
N LEU A 8 -15.11 -18.93 4.82
CA LEU A 8 -15.12 -17.81 3.86
C LEU A 8 -16.39 -17.78 3.01
N ARG A 9 -16.85 -18.93 2.51
CA ARG A 9 -18.11 -19.02 1.75
C ARG A 9 -19.33 -18.61 2.59
N LYS A 10 -19.37 -18.94 3.88
CA LYS A 10 -20.47 -18.54 4.78
C LYS A 10 -20.54 -17.03 4.98
N ILE A 11 -19.40 -16.34 4.89
CA ILE A 11 -19.31 -14.87 5.03
C ILE A 11 -19.26 -14.13 3.68
N ASP A 12 -19.32 -14.84 2.55
CA ASP A 12 -19.26 -14.24 1.21
C ASP A 12 -20.59 -13.58 0.81
N SER A 13 -20.73 -12.29 1.13
CA SER A 13 -21.78 -11.43 0.60
C SER A 13 -21.34 -9.96 0.68
N PRO A 14 -21.87 -9.06 -0.17
CA PRO A 14 -21.54 -7.63 -0.11
C PRO A 14 -21.74 -7.03 1.29
N LEU A 15 -22.87 -7.34 1.92
CA LEU A 15 -23.22 -6.81 3.25
C LEU A 15 -22.28 -7.33 4.34
N LYS A 16 -21.99 -8.63 4.37
CA LYS A 16 -21.04 -9.19 5.36
C LYS A 16 -19.62 -8.67 5.12
N GLY A 17 -19.20 -8.48 3.87
CA GLY A 17 -17.94 -7.82 3.53
C GLY A 17 -17.88 -6.39 4.07
N LEU A 18 -18.97 -5.62 3.97
CA LEU A 18 -19.07 -4.28 4.55
C LEU A 18 -18.96 -4.32 6.08
N ILE A 19 -19.63 -5.27 6.74
CA ILE A 19 -19.53 -5.46 8.19
C ILE A 19 -18.09 -5.78 8.60
N VAL A 20 -17.40 -6.66 7.86
CA VAL A 20 -15.98 -6.98 8.10
C VAL A 20 -15.11 -5.73 7.94
N LEU A 21 -15.32 -4.94 6.89
CA LEU A 21 -14.60 -3.70 6.66
C LEU A 21 -14.80 -2.70 7.81
N LEU A 22 -16.06 -2.38 8.14
CA LEU A 22 -16.40 -1.43 9.20
C LEU A 22 -15.93 -1.92 10.56
N GLY A 23 -16.09 -3.21 10.85
CA GLY A 23 -15.64 -3.81 12.10
C GLY A 23 -14.12 -3.76 12.25
N LEU A 24 -13.36 -4.22 11.25
CA LEU A 24 -11.91 -4.30 11.33
C LEU A 24 -11.23 -2.92 11.27
N TYR A 25 -11.55 -2.14 10.23
CA TYR A 25 -10.91 -0.85 10.00
C TYR A 25 -11.43 0.21 10.97
N GLY A 26 -12.72 0.18 11.30
CA GLY A 26 -13.29 1.04 12.33
C GLY A 26 -12.70 0.75 13.71
N PHE A 27 -12.56 -0.52 14.10
CA PHE A 27 -11.89 -0.87 15.36
C PHE A 27 -10.44 -0.36 15.43
N VAL A 28 -9.66 -0.55 14.36
CA VAL A 28 -8.28 -0.05 14.31
C VAL A 28 -8.24 1.48 14.36
N THR A 29 -9.10 2.17 13.60
CA THR A 29 -9.22 3.62 13.63
C THR A 29 -9.55 4.14 15.03
N LEU A 30 -10.60 3.62 15.66
CA LEU A 30 -11.00 4.05 17.01
C LEU A 30 -9.92 3.74 18.06
N THR A 31 -9.23 2.61 17.92
CA THR A 31 -8.13 2.24 18.84
C THR A 31 -6.94 3.17 18.69
N LEU A 32 -6.60 3.59 17.47
CA LEU A 32 -5.50 4.53 17.24
C LEU A 32 -5.89 5.95 17.68
N TRP A 33 -7.09 6.42 17.34
CA TRP A 33 -7.56 7.74 17.74
C TRP A 33 -7.64 7.89 19.26
N SER A 34 -8.15 6.89 19.98
CA SER A 34 -8.28 6.96 21.43
C SER A 34 -6.95 7.13 22.17
N ARG A 35 -5.82 6.79 21.53
CA ARG A 35 -4.46 6.97 22.06
C ARG A 35 -3.90 8.38 21.87
N TYR A 36 -4.57 9.18 21.05
CA TYR A 36 -4.16 10.53 20.65
C TYR A 36 -5.35 11.50 20.75
N GLU A 37 -6.01 11.51 21.91
CA GLU A 37 -7.09 12.47 22.22
C GLU A 37 -8.25 12.44 21.21
N TRP A 38 -8.57 11.26 20.66
CA TRP A 38 -9.58 11.06 19.62
C TRP A 38 -9.33 11.86 18.33
N ASN A 39 -8.07 12.22 18.08
CA ASN A 39 -7.71 13.10 16.99
C ASN A 39 -7.41 12.34 15.70
N PRO A 40 -8.14 12.61 14.59
CA PRO A 40 -8.00 11.87 13.35
C PRO A 40 -6.68 12.15 12.62
N SER A 41 -5.95 13.21 12.96
CA SER A 41 -4.64 13.49 12.37
C SER A 41 -3.54 12.51 12.80
N SER A 42 -3.74 11.77 13.89
CA SER A 42 -2.79 10.79 14.42
C SER A 42 -2.36 9.74 13.39
N MET A 43 -3.27 9.29 12.52
CA MET A 43 -2.95 8.31 11.46
C MET A 43 -2.40 8.96 10.19
N VAL A 44 -2.52 10.28 10.01
CA VAL A 44 -1.77 11.00 8.96
C VAL A 44 -0.28 11.04 9.33
N ASN A 45 0.00 11.03 10.63
CA ASN A 45 1.34 10.88 11.20
C ASN A 45 2.26 12.04 10.82
N PHE A 46 1.82 13.25 11.17
CA PHE A 46 2.55 14.49 10.96
C PHE A 46 3.77 14.58 11.85
N GLY A 47 4.91 14.96 11.28
CA GLY A 47 6.08 15.31 12.08
C GLY A 47 6.13 16.77 12.47
N GLU A 48 6.55 17.03 13.70
CA GLU A 48 6.58 18.37 14.28
C GLU A 48 7.41 19.34 13.42
N GLU A 49 8.55 18.89 12.88
CA GLU A 49 9.36 19.73 11.99
C GLU A 49 8.64 20.09 10.69
N PHE A 50 7.89 19.15 10.12
CA PHE A 50 7.13 19.37 8.90
C PHE A 50 5.92 20.26 9.15
N VAL A 51 5.27 20.13 10.30
CA VAL A 51 4.20 21.05 10.74
C VAL A 51 4.74 22.47 10.90
N LYS A 52 5.89 22.65 11.56
CA LYS A 52 6.54 23.98 11.69
C LYS A 52 6.88 24.60 10.33
N LYS A 53 7.39 23.79 9.39
CA LYS A 53 7.74 24.26 8.03
C LYS A 53 6.52 24.56 7.16
N ASN A 54 5.34 24.03 7.47
CA ASN A 54 4.13 24.15 6.66
C ASN A 54 2.92 24.62 7.51
N GLU A 55 3.15 25.47 8.51
CA GLU A 55 2.17 25.86 9.54
C GLU A 55 0.88 26.45 8.93
N THR A 56 1.02 27.20 7.84
CA THR A 56 -0.10 27.77 7.09
C THR A 56 -1.03 26.72 6.50
N GLU A 57 -0.55 25.51 6.21
CA GLU A 57 -1.35 24.39 5.65
C GLU A 57 -1.70 23.32 6.69
N SER A 58 -1.04 23.32 7.84
CA SER A 58 -1.36 22.41 8.95
C SER A 58 -2.70 22.79 9.60
N PRO A 59 -3.57 21.82 9.92
CA PRO A 59 -4.79 22.10 10.67
C PRO A 59 -4.46 22.51 12.11
N LYS A 60 -5.25 23.42 12.69
CA LYS A 60 -5.15 23.74 14.13
C LYS A 60 -5.64 22.57 14.97
N GLY A 61 -4.95 22.29 16.07
CA GLY A 61 -5.20 21.13 16.93
C GLY A 61 -4.67 19.83 16.34
N VAL A 62 -3.64 19.84 15.50
CA VAL A 62 -3.10 18.62 14.87
C VAL A 62 -2.17 17.87 15.83
N ILE A 63 -2.18 16.55 15.79
CA ILE A 63 -1.19 15.71 16.47
C ILE A 63 0.10 15.77 15.66
N ALA A 64 1.15 16.35 16.24
CA ALA A 64 2.48 16.45 15.67
C ALA A 64 3.47 15.62 16.47
N PHE A 65 4.03 14.57 15.84
CA PHE A 65 4.96 13.64 16.45
C PHE A 65 6.36 14.25 16.58
N LYS A 66 6.97 14.05 17.75
CA LYS A 66 8.31 14.56 18.06
C LYS A 66 9.37 13.61 17.51
N GLY A 67 10.34 14.17 16.77
CA GLY A 67 11.54 13.46 16.32
C GLY A 67 12.38 12.96 17.49
N LYS A 68 13.23 11.97 17.23
CA LYS A 68 14.40 11.74 18.09
C LYS A 68 15.44 12.81 17.79
N GLU A 69 16.26 13.13 18.79
CA GLU A 69 17.39 14.05 18.64
C GLU A 69 18.30 13.58 17.48
N GLY A 70 18.50 14.43 16.47
CA GLY A 70 19.28 14.12 15.25
C GLY A 70 18.51 13.49 14.08
N ASP A 71 17.20 13.27 14.20
CA ASP A 71 16.30 12.84 13.12
C ASP A 71 15.44 14.03 12.67
N LEU A 72 15.21 14.21 11.36
CA LEU A 72 14.57 15.38 10.72
C LEU A 72 13.04 15.50 10.99
N GLY A 73 12.62 15.20 12.23
CA GLY A 73 11.23 15.16 12.68
C GLY A 73 10.59 13.78 12.50
N ALA A 74 9.99 13.23 13.56
CA ALA A 74 9.25 11.97 13.48
C ALA A 74 7.97 12.18 12.68
N GLY A 75 7.78 11.46 11.58
CA GLY A 75 6.51 11.47 10.85
C GLY A 75 6.53 10.40 9.78
N TYR A 76 5.45 10.28 9.03
CA TYR A 76 5.32 9.22 8.03
C TYR A 76 4.81 9.71 6.68
N ASP A 77 4.82 8.84 5.68
CA ASP A 77 4.45 9.17 4.30
C ASP A 77 3.04 9.77 4.14
N GLY A 78 2.12 9.53 5.10
CA GLY A 78 0.76 10.10 5.12
C GLY A 78 0.75 11.63 5.06
N GLN A 79 1.63 12.29 5.81
CA GLN A 79 1.74 13.74 5.83
C GLN A 79 2.14 14.33 4.46
N ILE A 80 2.93 13.59 3.68
CA ILE A 80 3.35 14.01 2.34
C ILE A 80 2.12 14.09 1.45
N PHE A 81 1.29 13.05 1.47
CA PHE A 81 0.07 13.02 0.68
C PHE A 81 -0.92 14.11 1.10
N TYR A 82 -1.01 14.38 2.40
CA TYR A 82 -1.78 15.50 2.92
C TYR A 82 -1.28 16.85 2.37
N TYR A 83 -0.01 17.20 2.59
CA TYR A 83 0.49 18.52 2.19
C TYR A 83 0.49 18.75 0.69
N TYR A 84 0.80 17.70 -0.10
CA TYR A 84 0.65 17.78 -1.56
C TYR A 84 -0.81 18.00 -1.95
N SER A 85 -1.78 17.36 -1.27
CA SER A 85 -3.20 17.57 -1.56
C SER A 85 -3.64 19.00 -1.25
N ARG A 86 -3.05 19.65 -0.22
CA ARG A 86 -3.32 21.05 0.14
C ARG A 86 -2.87 22.02 -0.96
N SER A 87 -1.65 21.83 -1.47
CA SER A 87 -1.12 22.62 -2.59
C SER A 87 -2.04 22.61 -3.81
N ILE A 88 -2.61 21.44 -4.13
CA ILE A 88 -3.59 21.25 -5.21
C ILE A 88 -4.95 21.89 -4.85
N SER A 89 -5.44 21.66 -3.62
CA SER A 89 -6.74 22.17 -3.17
C SER A 89 -6.83 23.70 -3.24
N ASN A 90 -5.72 24.38 -2.94
CA ASN A 90 -5.63 25.83 -2.97
C ASN A 90 -5.23 26.39 -4.35
N PHE A 91 -5.04 25.53 -5.35
CA PHE A 91 -4.53 25.89 -6.69
C PHE A 91 -3.19 26.65 -6.68
N SER A 92 -2.43 26.58 -5.58
CA SER A 92 -1.13 27.24 -5.45
C SER A 92 -0.06 26.54 -6.28
N PHE A 93 -0.11 25.20 -6.37
CA PHE A 93 0.92 24.34 -6.94
C PHE A 93 2.34 24.58 -6.37
N GLU A 94 2.44 25.23 -5.21
CA GLU A 94 3.68 25.38 -4.46
C GLU A 94 3.95 24.09 -3.69
N TRP A 95 5.09 23.45 -3.97
CA TRP A 95 5.41 22.17 -3.35
C TRP A 95 5.78 22.35 -1.87
N PRO A 96 5.27 21.49 -0.98
CA PRO A 96 5.46 21.67 0.45
C PRO A 96 6.93 21.52 0.87
N VAL A 97 7.32 22.31 1.86
CA VAL A 97 8.72 22.46 2.27
C VAL A 97 9.16 21.29 3.15
N GLY A 98 10.39 20.84 2.93
CA GLY A 98 11.03 19.76 3.69
C GLY A 98 10.93 18.38 3.05
N PHE A 99 10.17 18.23 1.96
CA PHE A 99 10.05 16.96 1.24
C PHE A 99 10.96 16.92 0.00
N ASP A 100 11.54 15.75 -0.28
CA ASP A 100 12.26 15.52 -1.54
C ASP A 100 11.28 15.50 -2.72
N ALA A 101 11.10 16.64 -3.36
CA ALA A 101 10.22 16.80 -4.51
C ALA A 101 10.60 15.86 -5.67
N THR A 102 11.89 15.47 -5.79
CA THR A 102 12.35 14.57 -6.83
C THR A 102 11.70 13.19 -6.74
N TYR A 103 11.58 12.69 -5.52
CA TYR A 103 11.00 11.38 -5.27
C TYR A 103 9.49 11.43 -5.02
N ARG A 104 8.96 12.53 -4.48
CA ARG A 104 7.56 12.61 -4.01
C ARG A 104 6.60 13.23 -5.02
N ALA A 105 7.01 14.24 -5.79
CA ALA A 105 6.14 14.90 -6.75
C ALA A 105 5.62 13.98 -7.89
N PRO A 106 6.38 12.97 -8.36
CA PRO A 106 5.85 12.00 -9.33
C PRO A 106 4.61 11.23 -8.83
N ARG A 107 4.40 11.15 -7.51
CA ARG A 107 3.33 10.36 -6.86
C ARG A 107 2.09 11.20 -6.52
N ILE A 108 1.58 11.92 -7.52
CA ILE A 108 0.49 12.88 -7.34
C ILE A 108 -0.91 12.25 -7.25
N GLY A 109 -1.09 10.98 -7.63
CA GLY A 109 -2.40 10.35 -7.78
C GLY A 109 -3.26 10.36 -6.50
N TYR A 110 -2.69 9.96 -5.37
CA TYR A 110 -3.41 10.01 -4.09
C TYR A 110 -3.66 11.45 -3.60
N PRO A 111 -2.65 12.36 -3.60
CA PRO A 111 -2.88 13.78 -3.33
C PRO A 111 -3.99 14.41 -4.16
N LEU A 112 -4.04 14.11 -5.47
CA LEU A 112 -5.04 14.62 -6.38
C LEU A 112 -6.45 14.19 -5.97
N LEU A 113 -6.65 12.92 -5.63
CA LEU A 113 -7.94 12.43 -5.15
C LEU A 113 -8.34 13.08 -3.82
N VAL A 114 -7.39 13.23 -2.89
CA VAL A 114 -7.63 13.85 -1.58
C VAL A 114 -7.93 15.35 -1.72
N SER A 115 -7.37 16.02 -2.74
CA SER A 115 -7.51 17.48 -2.91
C SER A 115 -8.95 17.94 -3.08
N VAL A 116 -9.82 17.09 -3.66
CA VAL A 116 -11.25 17.38 -3.81
C VAL A 116 -11.92 17.64 -2.46
N TRP A 117 -11.44 16.99 -1.40
CA TRP A 117 -11.96 17.18 -0.05
C TRP A 117 -11.46 18.46 0.62
N GLY A 118 -10.49 19.15 0.03
CA GLY A 118 -10.00 20.44 0.48
C GLY A 118 -11.04 21.57 0.38
N ILE A 119 -12.13 21.36 -0.36
CA ILE A 119 -13.31 22.26 -0.34
C ILE A 119 -13.92 22.38 1.06
N PHE A 120 -13.70 21.39 1.93
CA PHE A 120 -14.12 21.41 3.35
C PHE A 120 -12.99 21.87 4.29
N GLY A 121 -11.96 22.52 3.73
CA GLY A 121 -10.80 23.02 4.47
C GLY A 121 -9.76 21.94 4.82
N LYS A 122 -8.81 22.31 5.69
CA LYS A 122 -7.66 21.48 6.10
C LYS A 122 -8.08 20.13 6.70
N TRP A 123 -9.05 20.13 7.61
CA TRP A 123 -9.62 18.91 8.17
C TRP A 123 -10.41 18.10 7.13
N GLY A 124 -10.96 18.76 6.11
CA GLY A 124 -11.57 18.12 4.94
C GLY A 124 -10.61 17.19 4.23
N ASN A 125 -9.38 17.61 3.95
CA ASN A 125 -8.36 16.74 3.35
C ASN A 125 -8.06 15.51 4.22
N ILE A 126 -7.98 15.66 5.55
CA ILE A 126 -7.79 14.52 6.48
C ILE A 126 -8.98 13.55 6.38
N ALA A 127 -10.21 14.06 6.44
CA ALA A 127 -11.42 13.24 6.27
C ALA A 127 -11.43 12.52 4.91
N GLY A 128 -11.02 13.22 3.85
CA GLY A 128 -10.86 12.66 2.50
C GLY A 128 -9.91 11.47 2.46
N MET A 129 -8.77 11.53 3.16
CA MET A 129 -7.84 10.40 3.25
C MET A 129 -8.49 9.13 3.83
N TYR A 130 -9.31 9.28 4.89
CA TYR A 130 -10.06 8.16 5.46
C TYR A 130 -11.16 7.65 4.53
N ILE A 131 -12.01 8.56 4.03
CA ILE A 131 -13.18 8.20 3.22
C ILE A 131 -12.75 7.56 1.91
N LEU A 132 -11.75 8.13 1.23
CA LEU A 132 -11.20 7.56 0.00
C LEU A 132 -10.60 6.18 0.25
N SER A 133 -9.84 6.02 1.33
CA SER A 133 -9.28 4.73 1.71
C SER A 133 -10.38 3.66 1.84
N ILE A 134 -11.33 3.87 2.75
CA ILE A 134 -12.38 2.87 3.03
C ILE A 134 -13.28 2.63 1.82
N SER A 135 -13.67 3.70 1.11
CA SER A 135 -14.57 3.60 -0.04
C SER A 135 -13.89 2.88 -1.21
N LEU A 136 -12.66 3.25 -1.57
CA LEU A 136 -11.94 2.59 -2.66
C LEU A 136 -11.66 1.13 -2.33
N LEU A 137 -11.27 0.80 -1.09
CA LEU A 137 -11.05 -0.58 -0.67
C LEU A 137 -12.33 -1.42 -0.79
N TYR A 138 -13.49 -0.86 -0.40
CA TYR A 138 -14.76 -1.58 -0.51
C TYR A 138 -15.19 -1.74 -1.96
N LEU A 139 -15.11 -0.69 -2.77
CA LEU A 139 -15.47 -0.75 -4.19
C LEU A 139 -14.57 -1.73 -4.94
N SER A 140 -13.26 -1.71 -4.69
CA SER A 140 -12.31 -2.66 -5.29
C SER A 140 -12.56 -4.08 -4.79
N TYR A 141 -12.95 -4.29 -3.54
CA TYR A 141 -13.43 -5.58 -3.04
C TYR A 141 -14.66 -6.09 -3.82
N LEU A 142 -15.67 -5.24 -4.04
CA LEU A 142 -16.86 -5.62 -4.81
C LEU A 142 -16.50 -5.99 -6.26
N ALA A 143 -15.63 -5.19 -6.89
CA ALA A 143 -15.09 -5.47 -8.21
C ALA A 143 -14.33 -6.80 -8.25
N LEU A 144 -13.50 -7.06 -7.23
CA LEU A 144 -12.72 -8.29 -7.11
C LEU A 144 -13.64 -9.52 -6.96
N ARG A 145 -14.74 -9.44 -6.21
CA ARG A 145 -15.71 -10.54 -6.14
C ARG A 145 -16.27 -10.90 -7.51
N VAL A 146 -16.54 -9.91 -8.36
CA VAL A 146 -17.01 -10.15 -9.74
C VAL A 146 -15.91 -10.78 -10.58
N LEU A 147 -14.68 -10.28 -10.47
CA LEU A 147 -13.52 -10.79 -11.20
C LEU A 147 -13.18 -12.25 -10.85
N LEU A 148 -13.33 -12.64 -9.57
CA LEU A 148 -13.03 -13.98 -9.09
C LEU A 148 -14.14 -15.02 -9.35
N LYS A 149 -15.31 -14.62 -9.87
CA LYS A 149 -16.41 -15.52 -10.27
C LYS A 149 -16.83 -16.49 -9.14
N ASP A 150 -16.75 -17.81 -9.36
CA ASP A 150 -17.10 -18.85 -8.38
C ASP A 150 -16.16 -18.88 -7.15
N LYS A 151 -15.02 -18.17 -7.25
CA LYS A 151 -14.03 -17.99 -6.18
C LYS A 151 -14.19 -16.66 -5.43
N SER A 152 -15.33 -15.97 -5.57
CA SER A 152 -15.63 -14.68 -4.94
C SER A 152 -15.32 -14.62 -3.43
N HIS A 153 -15.52 -15.72 -2.71
CA HIS A 153 -15.25 -15.82 -1.27
C HIS A 153 -13.79 -15.53 -0.89
N TRP A 154 -12.84 -15.79 -1.79
CA TRP A 154 -11.43 -15.46 -1.55
C TRP A 154 -11.16 -13.95 -1.55
N ALA A 155 -12.04 -13.12 -2.13
CA ALA A 155 -11.94 -11.66 -2.06
C ALA A 155 -11.95 -11.14 -0.62
N LEU A 156 -12.44 -11.92 0.36
CA LEU A 156 -12.38 -11.53 1.77
C LEU A 156 -10.94 -11.38 2.29
N LEU A 157 -9.99 -12.14 1.75
CA LEU A 157 -8.56 -11.96 2.08
C LEU A 157 -8.05 -10.58 1.71
N TYR A 158 -8.64 -9.95 0.69
CA TYR A 158 -8.29 -8.58 0.32
C TYR A 158 -8.72 -7.58 1.40
N LEU A 159 -9.92 -7.75 1.99
CA LEU A 159 -10.40 -6.90 3.08
C LEU A 159 -9.61 -7.11 4.38
N VAL A 160 -9.38 -8.37 4.77
CA VAL A 160 -8.69 -8.70 6.03
C VAL A 160 -7.16 -8.71 5.89
N SER A 161 -6.63 -8.16 4.80
CA SER A 161 -5.20 -8.17 4.52
C SER A 161 -4.40 -7.43 5.60
N PRO A 162 -3.44 -8.09 6.29
CA PRO A 162 -2.56 -7.41 7.24
C PRO A 162 -1.77 -6.28 6.58
N PHE A 163 -1.41 -6.48 5.32
CA PHE A 163 -0.60 -5.56 4.54
C PHE A 163 -1.38 -4.28 4.22
N THR A 164 -2.64 -4.46 3.81
CA THR A 164 -3.59 -3.37 3.56
C THR A 164 -3.93 -2.62 4.85
N LEU A 165 -4.17 -3.35 5.94
CA LEU A 165 -4.44 -2.75 7.26
C LEU A 165 -3.25 -1.92 7.76
N ALA A 166 -2.03 -2.41 7.57
CA ALA A 166 -0.82 -1.64 7.90
C ALA A 166 -0.69 -0.38 7.04
N SER A 167 -1.03 -0.45 5.75
CA SER A 167 -1.08 0.73 4.86
C SER A 167 -2.09 1.76 5.36
N TYR A 168 -3.29 1.31 5.69
CA TYR A 168 -4.35 2.14 6.24
C TYR A 168 -3.98 2.77 7.59
N SER A 169 -3.28 2.04 8.46
CA SER A 169 -2.93 2.52 9.82
C SER A 169 -2.10 3.82 9.84
N VAL A 170 -1.54 4.20 8.70
CA VAL A 170 -0.70 5.39 8.50
C VAL A 170 -1.11 6.19 7.24
N LEU A 171 -2.33 5.95 6.73
CA LEU A 171 -2.98 6.66 5.61
C LEU A 171 -2.08 6.93 4.40
N VAL A 172 -1.39 5.90 3.94
CA VAL A 172 -0.49 5.96 2.78
C VAL A 172 -1.12 5.43 1.50
N SER A 173 -0.42 5.64 0.37
CA SER A 173 -0.97 5.42 -0.96
C SER A 173 -0.97 3.96 -1.48
N ASP A 174 -0.40 2.98 -0.77
CA ASP A 174 -0.26 1.62 -1.30
C ASP A 174 -1.63 0.97 -1.50
N MET A 175 -2.50 1.04 -0.49
CA MET A 175 -3.88 0.56 -0.58
C MET A 175 -4.69 1.30 -1.64
N ILE A 176 -4.47 2.62 -1.78
CA ILE A 176 -5.16 3.45 -2.78
C ILE A 176 -4.79 2.99 -4.18
N MET A 177 -3.49 2.84 -4.49
CA MET A 177 -3.05 2.34 -5.78
C MET A 177 -3.62 0.95 -6.07
N VAL A 178 -3.54 0.02 -5.11
CA VAL A 178 -4.06 -1.34 -5.31
C VAL A 178 -5.56 -1.34 -5.54
N SER A 179 -6.32 -0.49 -4.84
CA SER A 179 -7.77 -0.38 -5.04
C SER A 179 -8.10 0.18 -6.42
N LEU A 180 -7.39 1.23 -6.86
CA LEU A 180 -7.55 1.82 -8.19
C LEU A 180 -7.25 0.80 -9.30
N ILE A 181 -6.16 0.04 -9.19
CA ILE A 181 -5.78 -0.91 -10.25
C ILE A 181 -6.73 -2.11 -10.32
N VAL A 182 -7.25 -2.59 -9.19
CA VAL A 182 -8.28 -3.64 -9.17
C VAL A 182 -9.58 -3.15 -9.83
N LEU A 183 -10.00 -1.92 -9.53
CA LEU A 183 -11.15 -1.28 -10.20
C LEU A 183 -10.89 -1.10 -11.70
N ALA A 184 -9.68 -0.71 -12.08
CA ALA A 184 -9.30 -0.59 -13.49
C ALA A 184 -9.42 -1.93 -14.21
N ILE A 185 -8.86 -3.02 -13.66
CA ILE A 185 -8.95 -4.36 -14.23
C ILE A 185 -10.42 -4.80 -14.38
N TYR A 186 -11.28 -4.48 -13.42
CA TYR A 186 -12.73 -4.72 -13.55
C TYR A 186 -13.32 -4.04 -14.78
N PHE A 187 -13.03 -2.75 -15.01
CA PHE A 187 -13.55 -2.05 -16.18
C PHE A 187 -12.92 -2.53 -17.49
N TYR A 188 -11.67 -2.98 -17.46
CA TYR A 188 -11.02 -3.62 -18.61
C TYR A 188 -11.75 -4.92 -19.02
N GLU A 189 -12.08 -5.78 -18.06
CA GLU A 189 -12.83 -7.02 -18.30
C GLU A 189 -14.28 -6.75 -18.75
N LYS A 190 -14.84 -5.59 -18.40
CA LYS A 190 -16.14 -5.09 -18.89
C LYS A 190 -16.04 -4.33 -20.21
N GLU A 191 -14.86 -4.28 -20.83
CA GLU A 191 -14.58 -3.55 -22.08
C GLU A 191 -14.93 -2.05 -22.03
N SER A 192 -14.99 -1.49 -20.81
CA SER A 192 -15.24 -0.09 -20.53
C SER A 192 -13.90 0.64 -20.41
N TYR A 193 -13.34 1.05 -21.54
CA TYR A 193 -11.93 1.46 -21.58
C TYR A 193 -11.64 2.86 -21.03
N VAL A 194 -12.62 3.78 -21.05
CA VAL A 194 -12.44 5.12 -20.48
C VAL A 194 -12.16 5.07 -18.97
N PRO A 195 -13.02 4.44 -18.13
CA PRO A 195 -12.73 4.31 -16.71
C PRO A 195 -11.48 3.46 -16.45
N PHE A 196 -11.22 2.42 -17.25
CA PHE A 196 -9.94 1.68 -17.17
C PHE A 196 -8.73 2.60 -17.35
N TYR A 197 -8.73 3.45 -18.38
CA TYR A 197 -7.63 4.35 -18.68
C TYR A 197 -7.40 5.36 -17.54
N VAL A 198 -8.48 5.99 -17.06
CA VAL A 198 -8.42 6.98 -15.97
C VAL A 198 -7.90 6.34 -14.69
N LEU A 199 -8.47 5.19 -14.28
CA LEU A 199 -8.08 4.52 -13.04
C LEU A 199 -6.66 3.95 -13.11
N SER A 200 -6.24 3.41 -14.27
CA SER A 200 -4.88 2.91 -14.48
C SER A 200 -3.86 4.04 -14.45
N GLY A 201 -4.16 5.15 -15.12
CA GLY A 201 -3.33 6.36 -15.09
C GLY A 201 -3.17 6.89 -13.68
N LEU A 202 -4.28 7.04 -12.94
CA LEU A 202 -4.27 7.43 -11.52
C LEU A 202 -3.47 6.45 -10.65
N ALA A 203 -3.62 5.14 -10.86
CA ALA A 203 -2.86 4.12 -10.14
C ALA A 203 -1.35 4.27 -10.38
N LEU A 204 -0.93 4.45 -11.63
CA LEU A 204 0.47 4.65 -12.02
C LEU A 204 1.09 5.90 -11.40
N VAL A 205 0.37 7.03 -11.42
CA VAL A 205 0.83 8.26 -10.75
C VAL A 205 0.58 8.25 -9.24
N THR A 206 -0.03 7.19 -8.69
CA THR A 206 -0.09 6.97 -7.23
C THR A 206 1.14 6.21 -6.75
N LYS A 207 1.46 5.10 -7.41
CA LYS A 207 2.61 4.23 -7.11
C LYS A 207 3.01 3.45 -8.36
N GLU A 208 4.32 3.43 -8.63
CA GLU A 208 4.92 2.77 -9.80
C GLU A 208 4.63 1.25 -9.88
N PRO A 209 4.54 0.49 -8.75
CA PRO A 209 4.14 -0.92 -8.75
C PRO A 209 2.77 -1.24 -9.41
N ALA A 210 1.92 -0.25 -9.69
CA ALA A 210 0.73 -0.46 -10.54
C ALA A 210 1.11 -1.06 -11.90
N LEU A 211 2.33 -0.76 -12.39
CA LEU A 211 2.86 -1.29 -13.63
C LEU A 211 2.95 -2.82 -13.63
N PHE A 212 3.14 -3.49 -12.48
CA PHE A 212 3.24 -4.95 -12.43
C PHE A 212 1.93 -5.61 -12.89
N TYR A 213 0.79 -5.00 -12.56
CA TYR A 213 -0.53 -5.45 -12.97
C TYR A 213 -0.80 -5.17 -14.45
N LEU A 214 -0.50 -3.94 -14.90
CA LEU A 214 -0.70 -3.53 -16.29
C LEU A 214 0.22 -4.29 -17.23
N PHE A 215 1.44 -4.57 -16.81
CA PHE A 215 2.39 -5.39 -17.56
C PHE A 215 1.86 -6.82 -17.72
N SER A 216 1.38 -7.46 -16.65
CA SER A 216 0.70 -8.75 -16.72
C SER A 216 -0.48 -8.74 -17.69
N LEU A 217 -1.34 -7.71 -17.61
CA LEU A 217 -2.51 -7.57 -18.46
C LEU A 217 -2.13 -7.37 -19.93
N GLY A 218 -1.12 -6.55 -20.19
CA GLY A 218 -0.57 -6.29 -21.52
C GLY A 218 0.07 -7.53 -22.14
N LEU A 219 0.83 -8.30 -21.36
CA LEU A 219 1.38 -9.58 -21.80
C LEU A 219 0.27 -10.59 -22.13
N ALA A 220 -0.80 -10.63 -21.34
CA ALA A 220 -1.95 -11.50 -21.62
C ALA A 220 -2.64 -11.12 -22.93
N ALA A 221 -2.85 -9.83 -23.19
CA ALA A 221 -3.41 -9.32 -24.44
C ALA A 221 -2.49 -9.63 -25.64
N LEU A 222 -1.18 -9.40 -25.50
CA LEU A 222 -0.18 -9.69 -26.51
C LEU A 222 -0.16 -11.19 -26.86
N SER A 223 -0.17 -12.07 -25.87
CA SER A 223 -0.18 -13.52 -26.10
C SER A 223 -1.45 -14.00 -26.79
N ARG A 224 -2.57 -13.30 -26.63
CA ARG A 224 -3.83 -13.57 -27.33
C ARG A 224 -3.90 -12.90 -28.70
N LYS A 225 -2.86 -12.15 -29.09
CA LYS A 225 -2.80 -11.32 -30.31
C LYS A 225 -3.93 -10.28 -30.37
N ASP A 226 -4.45 -9.84 -29.22
CA ASP A 226 -5.46 -8.79 -29.14
C ASP A 226 -4.77 -7.42 -29.17
N VAL A 227 -4.50 -6.93 -30.38
CA VAL A 227 -3.81 -5.65 -30.62
C VAL A 227 -4.56 -4.49 -29.99
N LYS A 228 -5.90 -4.50 -30.03
CA LYS A 228 -6.74 -3.44 -29.45
C LYS A 228 -6.50 -3.35 -27.95
N LYS A 229 -6.63 -4.47 -27.23
CA LYS A 229 -6.41 -4.49 -25.77
C LYS A 229 -4.97 -4.19 -25.40
N MET A 230 -4.00 -4.66 -26.18
CA MET A 230 -2.58 -4.34 -25.99
C MET A 230 -2.33 -2.82 -26.09
N LEU A 231 -2.84 -2.15 -27.13
CA LEU A 231 -2.71 -0.70 -27.31
C LEU A 231 -3.42 0.08 -26.20
N ILE A 232 -4.60 -0.37 -25.77
CA ILE A 232 -5.34 0.24 -24.68
C ILE A 232 -4.53 0.19 -23.37
N VAL A 233 -3.98 -0.98 -23.02
CA VAL A 233 -3.13 -1.11 -21.83
C VAL A 233 -1.88 -0.24 -21.96
N GLY A 234 -1.19 -0.29 -23.11
CA GLY A 234 0.00 0.52 -23.37
C GLY A 234 -0.25 2.02 -23.29
N SER A 235 -1.41 2.49 -23.75
CA SER A 235 -1.77 3.90 -23.72
C SER A 235 -1.83 4.48 -22.30
N THR A 236 -2.08 3.65 -21.28
CA THR A 236 -2.13 4.12 -19.87
C THR A 236 -0.81 4.75 -19.40
N LEU A 237 0.32 4.42 -20.05
CA LEU A 237 1.63 5.02 -19.79
C LEU A 237 1.70 6.50 -20.19
N LEU A 238 0.79 7.00 -21.03
CA LEU A 238 0.75 8.41 -21.39
C LEU A 238 0.54 9.30 -20.14
N VAL A 239 -0.27 8.87 -19.18
CA VAL A 239 -0.54 9.66 -17.96
C VAL A 239 0.71 9.93 -17.14
N PRO A 240 1.48 8.91 -16.67
CA PRO A 240 2.71 9.17 -15.93
C PRO A 240 3.79 9.85 -16.80
N VAL A 241 3.84 9.60 -18.11
CA VAL A 241 4.79 10.29 -19.01
C VAL A 241 4.50 11.79 -19.08
N LEU A 242 3.24 12.17 -19.33
CA LEU A 242 2.82 13.57 -19.38
C LEU A 242 3.06 14.27 -18.04
N TRP A 243 2.78 13.58 -16.93
CA TRP A 243 3.05 14.11 -15.59
C TRP A 243 4.55 14.34 -15.35
N GLN A 244 5.40 13.40 -15.75
CA GLN A 244 6.85 13.57 -15.62
C GLN A 244 7.40 14.69 -16.51
N ILE A 245 6.85 14.88 -17.72
CA ILE A 245 7.21 16.00 -18.60
C ILE A 245 6.86 17.33 -17.92
N TYR A 246 5.66 17.43 -17.35
CA TYR A 246 5.24 18.60 -16.58
C TYR A 246 6.17 18.87 -15.38
N LEU A 247 6.52 17.84 -14.62
CA LEU A 247 7.45 17.98 -13.48
C LEU A 247 8.83 18.42 -13.93
N LYS A 248 9.37 17.89 -15.03
CA LYS A 248 10.67 18.32 -15.56
C LYS A 248 10.67 19.80 -15.96
N TYR A 249 9.56 20.32 -16.47
CA TYR A 249 9.42 21.74 -16.81
C TYR A 249 9.30 22.63 -15.57
N THR A 250 8.52 22.21 -14.58
CA THR A 250 8.22 23.00 -13.37
C THR A 250 9.25 22.85 -12.25
N LEU A 251 10.03 21.77 -12.25
CA LEU A 251 11.10 21.47 -11.30
C LEU A 251 12.41 21.21 -12.05
N PRO A 252 13.17 22.26 -12.45
CA PRO A 252 14.36 22.11 -13.29
C PRO A 252 15.46 21.21 -12.68
N GLY A 253 15.49 21.04 -11.36
CA GLY A 253 16.40 20.15 -10.64
C GLY A 253 15.92 18.70 -10.49
N TRP A 254 14.73 18.36 -11.00
CA TRP A 254 14.16 17.01 -10.88
C TRP A 254 14.93 16.00 -11.74
N THR A 255 15.31 14.87 -11.15
CA THR A 255 16.02 13.78 -11.85
C THR A 255 15.41 12.40 -11.55
N PRO A 256 15.17 11.54 -12.56
CA PRO A 256 14.58 10.21 -12.34
C PRO A 256 15.57 9.19 -11.71
N THR A 257 16.83 9.55 -11.53
CA THR A 257 17.98 8.65 -11.29
C THR A 257 18.10 8.09 -9.88
N ARG A 258 17.26 8.48 -8.91
CA ARG A 258 17.39 7.99 -7.51
C ARG A 258 16.87 6.57 -7.25
N LEU A 259 16.14 5.96 -8.19
CA LEU A 259 15.58 4.60 -7.98
C LEU A 259 16.66 3.54 -7.71
N ALA A 260 17.82 3.64 -8.36
CA ALA A 260 18.92 2.68 -8.20
C ALA A 260 19.50 2.64 -6.78
N VAL A 261 19.44 3.75 -6.04
CA VAL A 261 19.95 3.85 -4.65
C VAL A 261 19.11 3.00 -3.68
N PHE A 262 17.89 2.62 -4.08
CA PHE A 262 16.98 1.79 -3.29
C PHE A 262 17.03 0.31 -3.65
N MET A 263 17.85 -0.09 -4.64
CA MET A 263 17.81 -1.41 -5.26
C MET A 263 19.15 -2.14 -5.12
N ILE A 264 19.35 -2.78 -3.96
CA ILE A 264 20.47 -3.72 -3.76
C ILE A 264 19.85 -5.08 -3.44
N PRO A 265 20.05 -6.11 -4.30
CA PRO A 265 19.47 -7.43 -4.10
C PRO A 265 19.76 -8.00 -2.72
N PHE A 266 18.69 -8.36 -2.01
CA PHE A 266 18.68 -8.97 -0.68
C PHE A 266 19.36 -8.18 0.44
N GLU A 267 19.88 -6.98 0.20
CA GLU A 267 20.59 -6.18 1.22
C GLU A 267 19.68 -5.87 2.41
N GLY A 268 18.43 -5.49 2.15
CA GLY A 268 17.44 -5.19 3.18
C GLY A 268 17.22 -6.36 4.14
N ILE A 269 17.07 -7.56 3.58
CA ILE A 269 16.85 -8.82 4.30
C ILE A 269 18.12 -9.22 5.03
N TYR A 270 19.28 -9.18 4.36
CA TYR A 270 20.56 -9.53 4.94
C TYR A 270 20.89 -8.66 6.16
N LYS A 271 20.80 -7.33 6.03
CA LYS A 271 21.02 -6.41 7.15
C LYS A 271 20.05 -6.66 8.29
N TYR A 272 18.77 -6.91 7.98
CA TYR A 272 17.79 -7.28 9.01
C TYR A 272 18.16 -8.60 9.74
N LEU A 273 18.61 -9.63 9.02
CA LEU A 273 19.03 -10.89 9.64
C LEU A 273 20.28 -10.69 10.52
N MET A 274 21.20 -9.81 10.13
CA MET A 274 22.34 -9.42 10.96
C MET A 274 21.91 -8.66 12.22
N GLU A 275 20.96 -7.72 12.13
CA GLU A 275 20.37 -7.07 13.30
C GLU A 275 19.68 -8.07 14.24
N LEU A 276 19.00 -9.06 13.67
CA LEU A 276 18.35 -10.11 14.43
C LEU A 276 19.39 -10.98 15.15
N ALA A 277 20.45 -11.42 14.46
CA ALA A 277 21.53 -12.18 15.07
C ALA A 277 22.23 -11.39 16.20
N ALA A 278 22.52 -10.11 15.96
CA ALA A 278 23.10 -9.21 16.97
C ALA A 278 22.17 -8.99 18.17
N SER A 279 20.85 -9.07 18.00
CA SER A 279 19.90 -8.94 19.11
C SER A 279 20.00 -10.09 20.13
N PHE A 280 20.51 -11.26 19.72
CA PHE A 280 20.76 -12.39 20.62
C PHE A 280 22.07 -12.26 21.41
N THR A 281 23.03 -11.49 20.90
CA THR A 281 24.36 -11.34 21.52
C THR A 281 24.55 -10.03 22.29
N SER A 282 23.73 -9.00 22.01
CA SER A 282 23.90 -7.64 22.54
C SER A 282 23.41 -7.41 23.98
N GLY A 283 23.01 -8.46 24.71
CA GLY A 283 22.66 -8.36 26.14
C GLY A 283 21.38 -7.59 26.48
N GLY A 284 20.64 -7.04 25.50
CA GLY A 284 19.44 -6.21 25.72
C GLY A 284 18.15 -6.96 26.09
N GLY A 285 18.27 -8.22 26.49
CA GLY A 285 17.18 -9.03 27.04
C GLY A 285 16.08 -9.44 26.05
N ILE A 286 15.10 -10.18 26.56
CA ILE A 286 14.01 -10.81 25.78
C ILE A 286 13.20 -9.76 24.99
N LYS A 287 13.00 -8.55 25.54
CA LYS A 287 12.21 -7.49 24.89
C LYS A 287 12.83 -7.01 23.58
N GLN A 288 14.16 -6.88 23.52
CA GLN A 288 14.85 -6.50 22.29
C GLN A 288 14.77 -7.62 21.25
N ILE A 289 14.98 -8.87 21.67
CA ILE A 289 14.87 -10.05 20.81
C ILE A 289 13.47 -10.12 20.18
N VAL A 290 12.41 -10.01 20.98
CA VAL A 290 11.02 -10.05 20.50
C VAL A 290 10.74 -8.91 19.50
N ARG A 291 11.26 -7.71 19.76
CA ARG A 291 11.09 -6.56 18.85
C ARG A 291 11.78 -6.82 17.51
N SER A 292 13.02 -7.30 17.52
CA SER A 292 13.76 -7.64 16.29
C SER A 292 13.11 -8.80 15.55
N PHE A 293 12.61 -9.81 16.27
CA PHE A 293 11.94 -10.97 15.69
C PHE A 293 10.58 -10.65 15.05
N SER A 294 9.97 -9.51 15.39
CA SER A 294 8.63 -9.14 14.87
C SER A 294 8.53 -9.06 13.34
N LYS A 295 9.64 -8.79 12.63
CA LYS A 295 9.71 -8.78 11.16
C LYS A 295 9.97 -10.16 10.54
N PHE A 296 10.37 -11.16 11.33
CA PHE A 296 10.75 -12.49 10.83
C PHE A 296 9.60 -13.22 10.11
N PRO A 297 8.34 -13.15 10.59
CA PRO A 297 7.20 -13.69 9.83
C PRO A 297 7.02 -13.09 8.43
N LEU A 298 7.51 -11.86 8.18
CA LEU A 298 7.49 -11.25 6.84
C LEU A 298 8.61 -11.81 5.95
N VAL A 299 9.76 -12.17 6.51
CA VAL A 299 10.81 -12.89 5.78
C VAL A 299 10.28 -14.26 5.35
N LEU A 300 9.65 -14.99 6.27
CA LEU A 300 8.99 -16.26 5.94
C LEU A 300 7.89 -16.06 4.90
N GLN A 301 7.08 -14.99 5.02
CA GLN A 301 6.05 -14.68 4.03
C GLN A 301 6.66 -14.52 2.64
N LEU A 302 7.75 -13.76 2.51
CA LEU A 302 8.46 -13.58 1.25
C LEU A 302 8.98 -14.91 0.70
N ILE A 303 9.58 -15.76 1.53
CA ILE A 303 10.04 -17.10 1.12
C ILE A 303 8.87 -17.90 0.55
N THR A 304 7.72 -17.89 1.23
CA THR A 304 6.54 -18.63 0.72
C THR A 304 5.98 -18.06 -0.58
N MET A 305 6.18 -16.76 -0.86
CA MET A 305 5.78 -16.17 -2.13
C MET A 305 6.58 -16.75 -3.31
N PHE A 306 7.85 -17.11 -3.13
CA PHE A 306 8.65 -17.74 -4.20
C PHE A 306 8.08 -19.09 -4.67
N PHE A 307 7.37 -19.83 -3.81
CA PHE A 307 6.76 -21.11 -4.20
C PHE A 307 5.49 -20.97 -5.04
N ILE A 308 4.75 -19.87 -4.92
CA ILE A 308 3.47 -19.67 -5.63
C ILE A 308 3.63 -19.72 -7.15
N PRO A 309 4.54 -18.97 -7.80
CA PRO A 309 4.69 -19.04 -9.25
C PRO A 309 5.32 -20.36 -9.73
N LEU A 310 6.02 -21.09 -8.85
CA LEU A 310 6.71 -22.35 -9.17
C LEU A 310 5.81 -23.60 -9.03
N THR A 311 4.62 -23.46 -8.46
CA THR A 311 3.67 -24.56 -8.25
C THR A 311 2.43 -24.41 -9.14
N GLY A 312 1.63 -25.47 -9.23
CA GLY A 312 0.48 -25.54 -10.12
C GLY A 312 0.87 -25.68 -11.60
N SER A 313 -0.02 -25.23 -12.49
CA SER A 313 0.20 -25.32 -13.94
C SER A 313 0.88 -24.08 -14.48
N TRP A 314 1.95 -24.24 -15.26
CA TRP A 314 2.61 -23.15 -15.98
C TRP A 314 1.73 -22.53 -17.07
N LYS A 315 0.68 -23.23 -17.52
CA LYS A 315 -0.27 -22.77 -18.54
C LYS A 315 -1.43 -21.95 -17.97
N LYS A 316 -1.67 -22.03 -16.65
CA LYS A 316 -2.75 -21.32 -15.96
C LYS A 316 -2.19 -20.13 -15.21
N ALA A 317 -2.92 -19.01 -15.19
CA ALA A 317 -2.52 -17.80 -14.50
C ALA A 317 -1.13 -17.25 -14.88
N THR A 318 -0.55 -17.66 -16.01
CA THR A 318 0.86 -17.42 -16.34
C THR A 318 1.21 -15.94 -16.24
N PHE A 319 0.35 -15.06 -16.76
CA PHE A 319 0.58 -13.62 -16.74
C PHE A 319 0.47 -13.02 -15.33
N TYR A 320 -0.46 -13.50 -14.50
CA TYR A 320 -0.54 -13.08 -13.11
C TYR A 320 0.64 -13.59 -12.28
N LYS A 321 1.15 -14.80 -12.57
CA LYS A 321 2.39 -15.33 -11.98
C LYS A 321 3.59 -14.43 -12.32
N VAL A 322 3.69 -13.90 -13.54
CA VAL A 322 4.72 -12.92 -13.92
C VAL A 322 4.62 -11.64 -13.08
N GLY A 323 3.42 -11.06 -12.96
CA GLY A 323 3.20 -9.85 -12.15
C GLY A 323 3.52 -10.09 -10.67
N PHE A 324 3.15 -11.26 -10.15
CA PHE A 324 3.46 -11.67 -8.79
C PHE A 324 4.98 -11.81 -8.57
N SER A 325 5.71 -12.38 -9.53
CA SER A 325 7.17 -12.45 -9.52
C SER A 325 7.84 -11.06 -9.54
N LEU A 326 7.26 -10.07 -10.24
CA LEU A 326 7.75 -8.69 -10.18
C LEU A 326 7.58 -8.08 -8.78
N VAL A 327 6.50 -8.40 -8.07
CA VAL A 327 6.32 -8.00 -6.66
C VAL A 327 7.37 -8.67 -5.77
N ILE A 328 7.65 -9.96 -5.96
CA ILE A 328 8.71 -10.68 -5.24
C ILE A 328 10.07 -10.01 -5.48
N LEU A 329 10.38 -9.68 -6.73
CA LEU A 329 11.62 -8.99 -7.09
C LEU A 329 11.72 -7.63 -6.38
N MET A 330 10.65 -6.83 -6.42
CA MET A 330 10.58 -5.53 -5.74
C MET A 330 10.84 -5.66 -4.24
N LEU A 331 10.23 -6.65 -3.57
CA LEU A 331 10.46 -6.93 -2.15
C LEU A 331 11.90 -7.35 -1.85
N SER A 332 12.50 -8.12 -2.76
CA SER A 332 13.86 -8.67 -2.61
C SER A 332 14.94 -7.62 -2.81
N ILE A 333 14.71 -6.61 -3.66
CA ILE A 333 15.68 -5.53 -3.90
C ILE A 333 15.49 -4.31 -2.99
N ALA A 334 14.39 -4.24 -2.24
CA ALA A 334 14.09 -3.13 -1.35
C ALA A 334 15.19 -2.97 -0.28
N ASN A 335 15.78 -1.77 -0.20
CA ASN A 335 16.89 -1.52 0.71
C ASN A 335 16.51 -1.55 2.20
N HIS A 336 17.55 -1.61 3.05
CA HIS A 336 17.34 -1.72 4.48
C HIS A 336 16.75 -0.44 5.10
N TYR A 337 17.43 0.69 4.92
CA TYR A 337 17.15 1.92 5.66
C TYR A 337 15.72 2.44 5.46
N HIS A 338 15.18 2.38 4.23
CA HIS A 338 13.84 2.93 3.95
C HIS A 338 12.71 1.89 4.10
N PHE A 339 13.00 0.59 3.98
CA PHE A 339 11.95 -0.43 3.92
C PHE A 339 12.08 -1.49 5.01
N TRP A 340 13.21 -2.19 5.09
CA TRP A 340 13.38 -3.32 6.01
C TRP A 340 13.75 -2.93 7.45
N SER A 341 14.08 -1.67 7.71
CA SER A 341 14.37 -1.14 9.05
C SER A 341 13.13 -1.12 9.94
N GLU A 342 12.01 -0.63 9.42
CA GLU A 342 10.76 -0.42 10.15
C GLU A 342 9.66 -1.39 9.72
N TYR A 343 9.02 -2.03 10.72
CA TYR A 343 8.01 -3.08 10.48
C TYR A 343 6.84 -2.60 9.61
N ILE A 344 6.30 -1.40 9.86
CA ILE A 344 5.16 -0.87 9.10
C ILE A 344 5.57 -0.61 7.64
N ASN A 345 6.79 -0.12 7.39
CA ASN A 345 7.31 0.05 6.03
C ASN A 345 7.43 -1.30 5.32
N THR A 346 8.00 -2.31 5.97
CA THR A 346 8.19 -3.65 5.39
C THR A 346 6.87 -4.33 5.05
N ILE A 347 5.94 -4.42 6.02
CA ILE A 347 4.70 -5.18 5.87
C ILE A 347 3.78 -4.61 4.78
N ARG A 348 3.81 -3.29 4.58
CA ARG A 348 2.99 -2.60 3.58
C ARG A 348 3.36 -2.97 2.14
N LEU A 349 4.63 -3.28 1.86
CA LEU A 349 5.07 -3.63 0.50
C LEU A 349 4.39 -4.91 -0.02
N PHE A 350 3.96 -5.80 0.88
CA PHE A 350 3.24 -7.02 0.54
C PHE A 350 1.79 -6.76 0.07
N THR A 351 1.28 -5.53 0.22
CA THR A 351 -0.08 -5.15 -0.24
C THR A 351 -0.23 -5.40 -1.74
N PHE A 352 0.83 -5.18 -2.51
CA PHE A 352 0.83 -5.37 -3.96
C PHE A 352 0.75 -6.83 -4.39
N ALA A 353 0.96 -7.79 -3.48
CA ALA A 353 0.91 -9.21 -3.80
C ALA A 353 -0.53 -9.75 -3.80
N ILE A 354 -1.44 -9.16 -3.02
CA ILE A 354 -2.72 -9.80 -2.66
C ILE A 354 -3.66 -9.99 -3.86
N PRO A 355 -4.02 -8.97 -4.66
CA PRO A 355 -4.90 -9.22 -5.78
C PRO A 355 -4.27 -10.13 -6.84
N LEU A 356 -2.96 -10.03 -7.10
CA LEU A 356 -2.26 -10.95 -8.01
C LEU A 356 -2.34 -12.40 -7.52
N TYR A 357 -2.09 -12.64 -6.23
CA TYR A 357 -2.29 -13.95 -5.62
C TYR A 357 -3.73 -14.46 -5.79
N LEU A 358 -4.73 -13.60 -5.58
CA LEU A 358 -6.14 -13.97 -5.73
C LEU A 358 -6.50 -14.31 -7.18
N PHE A 359 -5.98 -13.57 -8.16
CA PHE A 359 -6.15 -13.91 -9.57
C PHE A 359 -5.48 -15.24 -9.93
N ILE A 360 -4.27 -15.50 -9.41
CA ILE A 360 -3.60 -16.80 -9.58
C ILE A 360 -4.45 -17.92 -8.97
N LYS A 361 -4.94 -17.73 -7.74
CA LYS A 361 -5.75 -18.73 -7.04
C LYS A 361 -7.07 -19.03 -7.76
N ALA A 362 -7.68 -18.04 -8.39
CA ALA A 362 -8.90 -18.22 -9.15
C ALA A 362 -8.70 -18.98 -10.46
N GLU A 363 -7.55 -18.79 -11.13
CA GLU A 363 -7.27 -19.47 -12.39
C GLU A 363 -6.54 -20.82 -12.24
N ASP A 364 -5.79 -21.01 -11.15
CA ASP A 364 -4.98 -22.19 -10.90
C ASP A 364 -5.15 -22.73 -9.47
N GLU A 365 -6.05 -23.70 -9.32
CA GLU A 365 -6.29 -24.38 -8.04
C GLU A 365 -5.12 -25.27 -7.58
N GLY A 366 -4.19 -25.60 -8.49
CA GLY A 366 -3.06 -26.50 -8.23
C GLY A 366 -1.89 -25.85 -7.51
N ILE A 367 -1.94 -24.55 -7.20
CA ILE A 367 -0.87 -23.86 -6.48
C ILE A 367 -0.78 -24.33 -5.02
N GLU A 368 0.44 -24.44 -4.49
CA GLU A 368 0.67 -24.74 -3.08
C GLU A 368 0.80 -23.45 -2.27
N ASP A 369 -0.32 -22.95 -1.77
CA ASP A 369 -0.41 -21.65 -1.09
C ASP A 369 -0.68 -21.76 0.43
N ARG A 370 -0.72 -22.97 0.98
CA ARG A 370 -1.01 -23.15 2.41
C ARG A 370 -0.03 -22.42 3.33
N PRO A 371 1.30 -22.52 3.11
CA PRO A 371 2.27 -21.81 3.93
C PRO A 371 2.06 -20.29 3.86
N PHE A 372 1.78 -19.76 2.67
CA PHE A 372 1.47 -18.35 2.45
C PHE A 372 0.23 -17.90 3.24
N LEU A 373 -0.85 -18.70 3.24
CA LEU A 373 -2.08 -18.40 3.95
C LEU A 373 -1.93 -18.46 5.49
N TYR A 374 -1.16 -19.42 6.00
CA TYR A 374 -0.88 -19.50 7.44
C TYR A 374 -0.07 -18.29 7.92
N LEU A 375 0.98 -17.91 7.18
CA LEU A 375 1.76 -16.73 7.51
C LEU A 375 0.96 -15.43 7.33
N PHE A 376 0.06 -15.36 6.35
CA PHE A 376 -0.87 -14.25 6.20
C PHE A 376 -1.75 -14.11 7.45
N ALA A 377 -2.31 -15.21 7.97
CA ALA A 377 -3.12 -15.19 9.19
C ALA A 377 -2.30 -14.81 10.43
N ILE A 378 -1.08 -15.33 10.56
CA ILE A 378 -0.15 -14.96 11.64
C ILE A 378 0.15 -13.46 11.57
N ASN A 379 0.49 -12.94 10.39
CA ASN A 379 0.76 -11.52 10.19
C ASN A 379 -0.46 -10.65 10.51
N LEU A 380 -1.69 -11.12 10.24
CA LEU A 380 -2.93 -10.45 10.65
C LEU A 380 -3.06 -10.34 12.17
N VAL A 381 -2.82 -11.42 12.90
CA VAL A 381 -2.83 -11.38 14.36
C VAL A 381 -1.74 -10.45 14.90
N LEU A 382 -0.53 -10.51 14.33
CA LEU A 382 0.59 -9.69 14.77
C LEU A 382 0.38 -8.19 14.51
N ILE A 383 -0.11 -7.80 13.34
CA ILE A 383 -0.40 -6.38 13.06
C ILE A 383 -1.54 -5.89 13.94
N LEU A 384 -2.59 -6.69 14.17
CA LEU A 384 -3.67 -6.31 15.06
C LEU A 384 -3.18 -6.14 16.50
N ALA A 385 -2.43 -7.11 17.03
CA ALA A 385 -1.82 -6.99 18.35
C ALA A 385 -0.93 -5.75 18.43
N ARG A 386 -0.14 -5.46 17.39
CA ARG A 386 0.73 -4.28 17.31
C ARG A 386 -0.04 -2.96 17.28
N LEU A 387 -1.15 -2.88 16.56
CA LEU A 387 -1.95 -1.65 16.44
C LEU A 387 -2.89 -1.44 17.64
N THR A 388 -3.20 -2.49 18.41
CA THR A 388 -4.26 -2.44 19.42
C THR A 388 -3.76 -2.63 20.85
N VAL A 389 -2.91 -3.62 21.12
CA VAL A 389 -2.46 -3.95 22.49
C VAL A 389 -1.03 -3.46 22.71
N LEU A 390 -0.13 -3.75 21.77
CA LEU A 390 1.31 -3.48 21.87
C LEU A 390 1.71 -2.12 21.28
N TYR A 391 0.74 -1.32 20.83
CA TYR A 391 1.05 -0.03 20.24
C TYR A 391 1.67 0.88 21.30
N LYS A 392 2.86 1.39 21.01
CA LYS A 392 3.55 2.35 21.88
C LYS A 392 3.16 3.75 21.43
N VAL A 393 2.50 4.50 22.31
CA VAL A 393 2.22 5.93 22.08
C VAL A 393 3.56 6.63 21.90
N GLN A 394 3.74 7.20 20.72
CA GLN A 394 4.90 8.04 20.38
C GLN A 394 4.73 9.41 21.03
N ASP A 395 5.83 10.07 21.37
CA ASP A 395 5.79 11.42 21.93
C ASP A 395 5.24 12.40 20.89
N TYR A 396 4.28 13.24 21.32
CA TYR A 396 3.61 14.20 20.44
C TYR A 396 3.32 15.51 21.14
N VAL A 397 2.95 16.52 20.35
CA VAL A 397 2.34 17.78 20.79
C VAL A 397 1.10 18.05 19.97
N VAL A 398 0.12 18.73 20.57
CA VAL A 398 -1.03 19.29 19.86
C VAL A 398 -0.63 20.69 19.38
N ARG A 399 -0.76 20.95 18.08
CA ARG A 399 -0.33 22.20 17.41
C ARG A 399 -1.51 22.94 16.81
#